data_AF-A0A2E1KDY3-F1
#
_entry.id   AF-A0A2E1KDY3-F1
#
_cell.length_a   1.000
_cell.length_b   1.000
_cell.length_c   1.000
_cell.angle_alpha   90.00
_cell.angle_beta   90.00
_cell.angle_gamma   90.00
#
_symmetry.space_group_name_H-M   'P 1'
#
loop_
_entity.id
_entity.type
_entity.pdbx_description
1 polymer ?
#
loop_
_entity_poly.entity_id
_entity_poly.type
_entity_poly.pdbx_seq_one_letter_code
_entity_poly.pdbx_strand_id
1 'polypeptide(L)'
;MDKLSVVKIGGNIIEDAVALQSFLTDFAQMQGSKILVHGGGKKATAMAKKMDIPVQMVEGRRITDAQNLDIITMLYGGKINKNIVAQLQNLGCNALGLSGADGNAIQAVKRPVKSIDYGFVGDVVGVNNALFQMLLKG
;
A
#
# COMPACT_ATOMS: atom_id res chain seq x y z
N MET A 1 27.44 2.41 2.30
CA MET A 1 25.99 2.55 2.52
C MET A 1 25.41 1.16 2.46
N ASP A 2 24.69 0.74 3.50
CA ASP A 2 23.96 -0.53 3.44
C ASP A 2 22.95 -0.47 2.30
N LYS A 3 22.81 -1.58 1.57
CA LYS A 3 21.95 -1.68 0.39
C LYS A 3 20.48 -1.55 0.81
N LEU A 4 19.79 -0.51 0.35
CA LEU A 4 18.34 -0.38 0.55
C LEU A 4 17.59 -1.38 -0.33
N SER A 5 16.76 -2.22 0.29
CA SER A 5 15.85 -3.14 -0.41
C SER A 5 14.43 -2.60 -0.41
N VAL A 6 13.81 -2.42 -1.57
CA VAL A 6 12.40 -2.05 -1.69
C VAL A 6 11.62 -3.24 -2.24
N VAL A 7 10.73 -3.80 -1.43
CA VAL A 7 10.01 -5.03 -1.74
C VAL A 7 8.52 -4.73 -1.90
N LYS A 8 7.94 -5.13 -3.04
CA LYS A 8 6.50 -5.04 -3.31
C LYS A 8 5.83 -6.38 -3.08
N ILE A 9 4.80 -6.41 -2.24
CA ILE A 9 3.94 -7.61 -2.10
C ILE A 9 2.70 -7.54 -2.98
N GLY A 10 2.38 -8.65 -3.64
CA GLY A 10 1.19 -8.81 -4.45
C GLY A 10 -0.08 -9.01 -3.61
N GLY A 11 -1.25 -8.70 -4.20
CA GLY A 11 -2.54 -8.82 -3.51
C GLY A 11 -2.88 -10.24 -3.06
N ASN A 12 -2.47 -11.26 -3.82
CA ASN A 12 -2.72 -12.66 -3.46
C ASN A 12 -2.04 -13.05 -2.14
N ILE A 13 -0.81 -12.59 -1.91
CA ILE A 13 -0.08 -12.83 -0.66
C ILE A 13 -0.79 -12.13 0.51
N ILE A 14 -1.29 -10.92 0.32
CA ILE A 14 -2.01 -10.16 1.38
C ILE A 14 -3.32 -10.85 1.81
N GLU A 15 -3.90 -11.68 0.94
CA GLU A 15 -5.18 -12.33 1.18
C GLU A 15 -5.06 -13.71 1.82
N ASP A 16 -3.92 -14.37 1.61
CA ASP A 16 -3.58 -15.64 2.22
C ASP A 16 -2.79 -15.38 3.51
N ALA A 17 -3.40 -15.69 4.66
CA ALA A 17 -2.78 -15.46 5.95
C ALA A 17 -1.47 -16.27 6.14
N VAL A 18 -1.39 -17.48 5.59
CA VAL A 18 -0.21 -18.34 5.70
C VAL A 18 0.90 -17.78 4.81
N ALA A 19 0.57 -17.43 3.57
CA ALA A 19 1.54 -16.84 2.65
C ALA A 19 2.05 -15.47 3.15
N LEU A 20 1.16 -14.63 3.70
CA LEU A 20 1.55 -13.35 4.30
C LEU A 20 2.49 -13.56 5.48
N GLN A 21 2.15 -14.46 6.40
CA GLN A 21 2.97 -14.74 7.57
C GLN A 21 4.36 -15.25 7.17
N SER A 22 4.43 -16.20 6.22
CA SER A 22 5.69 -16.70 5.69
C SER A 22 6.52 -15.57 5.06
N PHE A 23 5.91 -14.75 4.21
CA PHE A 23 6.58 -13.62 3.58
C PHE A 23 7.11 -12.61 4.61
N LEU A 24 6.33 -12.28 5.64
CA LEU A 24 6.74 -11.30 6.65
C LEU A 24 7.86 -11.84 7.53
N THR A 25 7.88 -13.15 7.80
CA THR A 25 9.01 -13.81 8.48
C THR A 25 10.29 -13.64 7.67
N ASP A 26 10.26 -13.92 6.37
CA ASP A 26 11.43 -13.76 5.49
C ASP A 26 11.86 -12.29 5.40
N PHE A 27 10.88 -11.38 5.22
CA PHE A 27 11.14 -9.94 5.18
C PHE A 27 11.78 -9.44 6.48
N ALA A 28 11.33 -9.91 7.64
CA ALA A 28 11.88 -9.54 8.94
C ALA A 28 13.35 -9.95 9.08
N GLN A 29 13.76 -11.08 8.49
CA GLN A 29 15.13 -11.60 8.54
C GLN A 29 16.10 -10.93 7.55
N MET A 30 15.60 -10.20 6.54
CA MET A 30 16.44 -9.45 5.60
C MET A 30 17.37 -8.47 6.32
N GLN A 31 18.64 -8.45 5.92
CA GLN A 31 19.66 -7.55 6.45
C GLN A 31 19.64 -6.19 5.74
N GLY A 32 20.08 -5.14 6.44
CA GLY A 32 20.15 -3.78 5.93
C GLY A 32 18.80 -3.05 5.89
N SER A 33 18.83 -1.81 5.42
CA SER A 33 17.62 -0.98 5.29
C SER A 33 16.64 -1.58 4.30
N LYS A 34 15.36 -1.61 4.66
CA LYS A 34 14.30 -2.22 3.84
C LYS A 34 12.99 -1.45 3.92
N ILE A 35 12.27 -1.42 2.79
CA ILE A 35 10.94 -0.82 2.65
C ILE A 35 10.01 -1.88 2.07
N LEU A 36 8.82 -2.02 2.67
CA LEU A 36 7.75 -2.89 2.17
C LEU A 36 6.62 -2.04 1.57
N VAL A 37 6.26 -2.30 0.32
CA VAL A 37 5.15 -1.65 -0.38
C VAL A 37 4.01 -2.65 -0.60
N HIS A 38 2.83 -2.39 -0.05
CA HIS A 38 1.66 -3.27 -0.18
C HIS A 38 0.55 -2.65 -1.02
N GLY A 39 -0.37 -3.49 -1.48
CA GLY A 39 -1.63 -3.07 -2.11
C GLY A 39 -2.81 -3.59 -1.28
N GLY A 40 -3.93 -3.90 -1.93
CA GLY A 40 -5.08 -4.52 -1.27
C GLY A 40 -6.31 -4.69 -2.15
N GLY A 41 -6.11 -4.81 -3.48
CA GLY A 41 -7.17 -4.60 -4.47
C GLY A 41 -8.42 -5.47 -4.28
N LYS A 42 -8.29 -6.78 -4.03
CA LYS A 42 -9.47 -7.64 -3.90
C LYS A 42 -10.13 -7.48 -2.53
N LYS A 43 -9.39 -7.27 -1.44
CA LYS A 43 -9.99 -6.86 -0.15
C LYS A 43 -10.78 -5.55 -0.28
N ALA A 44 -10.31 -4.57 -1.07
CA ALA A 44 -11.06 -3.34 -1.35
C ALA A 44 -12.35 -3.62 -2.14
N THR A 45 -12.29 -4.45 -3.19
CA THR A 45 -13.50 -4.90 -3.91
C THR A 45 -14.50 -5.58 -2.99
N ALA A 46 -14.03 -6.49 -2.12
CA ALA A 46 -14.88 -7.22 -1.19
C ALA A 46 -15.54 -6.29 -0.17
N MET A 47 -14.83 -5.26 0.31
CA MET A 47 -15.39 -4.27 1.23
C MET A 47 -16.44 -3.40 0.54
N ALA A 48 -16.14 -2.88 -0.65
CA ALA A 48 -17.10 -2.09 -1.43
C ALA A 48 -18.40 -2.87 -1.69
N LYS A 49 -18.30 -4.16 -2.06
CA LYS A 49 -19.46 -5.04 -2.23
C LYS A 49 -20.28 -5.21 -0.94
N LYS A 50 -19.64 -5.28 0.23
CA LYS A 50 -20.35 -5.38 1.52
C LYS A 50 -21.07 -4.09 1.91
N MET A 51 -20.68 -2.96 1.34
CA MET A 51 -21.26 -1.63 1.59
C MET A 51 -22.19 -1.21 0.46
N ASP A 52 -22.52 -2.12 -0.47
CA ASP A 52 -23.32 -1.86 -1.67
C ASP A 52 -22.79 -0.69 -2.52
N ILE A 53 -21.47 -0.46 -2.50
CA ILE A 53 -20.80 0.54 -3.31
C ILE A 53 -20.35 -0.10 -4.64
N PRO A 54 -20.82 0.40 -5.79
CA PRO A 54 -20.47 -0.15 -7.10
C PRO A 54 -18.96 -0.11 -7.36
N VAL A 55 -18.46 -1.19 -7.97
CA VAL A 55 -17.06 -1.28 -8.42
C VAL A 55 -17.07 -1.50 -9.94
N GLN A 56 -16.47 -0.56 -10.66
CA GLN A 56 -16.31 -0.66 -12.10
C GLN A 56 -14.85 -0.90 -12.48
N MET A 57 -14.64 -1.85 -13.40
CA MET A 57 -13.33 -2.21 -13.91
C MET A 57 -13.31 -2.03 -15.43
N VAL A 58 -12.31 -1.32 -15.94
CA VAL A 58 -12.08 -1.10 -17.37
C VAL A 58 -10.60 -1.34 -17.66
N GLU A 59 -10.29 -2.19 -18.65
CA GLU A 59 -8.91 -2.55 -19.02
C GLU A 59 -8.05 -3.02 -17.83
N GLY A 60 -8.66 -3.81 -16.93
CA GLY A 60 -7.97 -4.34 -15.74
C GLY A 60 -7.71 -3.31 -14.63
N ARG A 61 -8.23 -2.08 -14.76
CA ARG A 61 -8.11 -1.01 -13.75
C ARG A 61 -9.47 -0.61 -13.21
N ARG A 62 -9.51 -0.22 -11.93
CA ARG A 62 -10.72 0.30 -11.29
C ARG A 62 -10.96 1.75 -11.69
N ILE A 63 -12.20 2.08 -12.04
CA ILE A 63 -12.67 3.47 -12.01
C ILE A 63 -12.93 3.84 -10.55
N THR A 64 -12.19 4.83 -10.05
CA THR A 64 -12.18 5.19 -8.63
C THR A 64 -12.91 6.51 -8.43
N ASP A 65 -14.19 6.45 -8.09
CA ASP A 65 -14.97 7.60 -7.63
C ASP A 65 -14.66 7.94 -6.15
N ALA A 66 -15.34 8.96 -5.61
CA ALA A 66 -15.09 9.43 -4.25
C ALA A 66 -15.39 8.36 -3.18
N GLN A 67 -16.45 7.57 -3.36
CA GLN A 67 -16.83 6.52 -2.42
C GLN A 67 -15.82 5.37 -2.44
N ASN A 68 -15.38 4.95 -3.63
CA ASN A 68 -14.34 3.95 -3.78
C ASN A 68 -13.00 4.44 -3.21
N LEU A 69 -12.64 5.71 -3.43
CA LEU A 69 -11.43 6.30 -2.88
C LEU A 69 -11.42 6.24 -1.34
N ASP A 70 -12.53 6.62 -0.72
CA ASP A 70 -12.67 6.60 0.73
C ASP A 70 -12.48 5.18 1.30
N ILE A 71 -13.16 4.18 0.75
CA ILE A 71 -12.98 2.77 1.14
C ILE A 71 -11.53 2.33 0.97
N ILE A 72 -10.90 2.64 -0.17
CA ILE A 72 -9.55 2.19 -0.48
C ILE A 72 -8.56 2.79 0.50
N THR A 73 -8.65 4.08 0.78
CA THR A 73 -7.72 4.78 1.69
C THR A 73 -7.88 4.28 3.13
N MET A 74 -9.11 4.15 3.62
CA MET A 74 -9.40 3.55 4.93
C MET A 74 -8.85 2.12 5.06
N LEU A 75 -9.08 1.29 4.05
CA LEU A 75 -8.70 -0.11 4.09
C LEU A 75 -7.18 -0.29 3.97
N TYR A 76 -6.54 0.47 3.07
CA TYR A 76 -5.11 0.35 2.82
C TYR A 76 -4.33 0.90 4.00
N GLY A 77 -4.57 2.15 4.41
CA GLY A 77 -3.84 2.80 5.50
C GLY A 77 -4.23 2.32 6.90
N GLY A 78 -5.49 1.95 7.10
CA GLY A 78 -5.99 1.45 8.37
C GLY A 78 -5.79 -0.05 8.52
N LYS A 79 -6.63 -0.85 7.87
CA LYS A 79 -6.70 -2.29 8.16
C LYS A 79 -5.47 -3.07 7.67
N ILE A 80 -5.12 -2.94 6.39
CA ILE A 80 -4.07 -3.77 5.77
C ILE A 80 -2.70 -3.33 6.28
N ASN A 81 -2.39 -2.05 6.20
CA ASN A 81 -1.12 -1.49 6.65
C ASN A 81 -0.85 -1.81 8.13
N LYS A 82 -1.81 -1.53 9.02
CA LYS A 82 -1.60 -1.74 10.46
C LYS A 82 -1.57 -3.22 10.85
N ASN A 83 -2.25 -4.10 10.11
CA ASN A 83 -2.11 -5.54 10.32
C ASN A 83 -0.70 -6.05 9.94
N ILE A 84 -0.15 -5.58 8.82
CA ILE A 84 1.24 -5.90 8.41
C ILE A 84 2.23 -5.37 9.46
N VAL A 85 2.07 -4.12 9.89
CA VAL A 85 2.92 -3.53 10.94
C VAL A 85 2.86 -4.35 12.23
N ALA A 86 1.67 -4.70 12.71
CA ALA A 86 1.52 -5.50 13.93
C ALA A 86 2.22 -6.86 13.83
N GLN A 87 2.12 -7.54 12.69
CA GLN A 87 2.83 -8.80 12.46
C GLN A 87 4.35 -8.62 12.45
N LEU A 88 4.86 -7.55 11.81
CA LEU A 88 6.29 -7.24 11.82
C LEU A 88 6.80 -6.91 13.22
N GLN A 89 6.04 -6.15 14.01
CA GLN A 89 6.37 -5.89 15.42
C GLN A 89 6.45 -7.21 16.22
N ASN A 90 5.52 -8.13 16.00
CA ASN A 90 5.53 -9.45 16.64
C ASN A 90 6.75 -10.31 16.24
N LEU A 91 7.30 -10.08 15.05
CA LEU A 91 8.53 -10.72 14.56
C LEU A 91 9.81 -9.99 15.01
N GLY A 92 9.71 -8.99 15.88
CA GLY A 92 10.85 -8.18 16.34
C GLY A 92 11.42 -7.23 15.28
N CYS A 93 10.69 -7.00 14.18
CA CYS A 93 11.08 -6.06 13.13
C CYS A 93 10.38 -4.72 13.35
N ASN A 94 11.10 -3.73 13.90
CA ASN A 94 10.53 -2.42 14.23
C ASN A 94 10.04 -1.67 12.97
N ALA A 95 8.75 -1.74 12.69
CA ALA A 95 8.13 -1.25 11.46
C ALA A 95 7.24 -0.02 11.71
N LEU A 96 7.31 0.95 10.80
CA LEU A 96 6.41 2.10 10.74
C LEU A 96 5.58 2.04 9.46
N GLY A 97 4.25 2.05 9.63
CA GLY A 97 3.30 2.02 8.52
C GLY A 97 2.85 3.40 8.09
N LEU A 98 3.12 3.76 6.83
CA LEU A 98 2.80 5.05 6.22
C LEU A 98 1.89 4.90 5.00
N SER A 99 1.23 5.99 4.65
CA SER A 99 0.57 6.28 3.38
C SER A 99 1.31 7.41 2.65
N GLY A 100 0.89 7.73 1.42
CA GLY A 100 1.48 8.86 0.67
C GLY A 100 1.25 10.22 1.33
N ALA A 101 0.19 10.36 2.13
CA ALA A 101 -0.17 11.61 2.79
C ALA A 101 0.75 11.93 3.99
N ASP A 102 1.33 10.92 4.62
CA ASP A 102 2.16 11.09 5.81
C ASP A 102 3.46 11.83 5.46
N GLY A 103 3.59 13.07 5.92
CA GLY A 103 4.76 13.92 5.63
C GLY A 103 4.98 14.16 4.13
N ASN A 104 3.93 14.08 3.31
CA ASN A 104 4.02 14.08 1.85
C ASN A 104 4.97 12.99 1.31
N ALA A 105 4.98 11.81 1.93
CA ALA A 105 5.84 10.69 1.56
C ALA A 105 5.80 10.39 0.06
N ILE A 106 4.60 10.37 -0.53
CA ILE A 106 4.38 10.13 -1.96
C ILE A 106 3.41 11.17 -2.49
N GLN A 107 3.88 12.00 -3.42
CA GLN A 107 3.09 13.04 -4.08
C GLN A 107 2.60 12.54 -5.42
N ALA A 108 1.33 12.80 -5.72
CA ALA A 108 0.71 12.41 -6.97
C ALA A 108 -0.18 13.53 -7.53
N VAL A 109 -0.35 13.53 -8.85
CA VAL A 109 -1.34 14.36 -9.55
C VAL A 109 -2.38 13.45 -10.19
N LYS A 110 -3.62 13.94 -10.34
CA LYS A 110 -4.67 13.18 -11.04
C LYS A 110 -4.16 12.84 -12.45
N ARG A 111 -4.23 11.56 -12.82
CA ARG A 111 -3.84 11.09 -14.14
C ARG A 111 -4.73 11.79 -15.18
N PRO A 112 -4.15 12.40 -16.23
CA PRO A 112 -4.92 13.02 -17.29
C PRO A 112 -5.89 12.02 -17.94
N VAL A 113 -7.10 12.47 -18.22
CA VAL A 113 -8.10 11.66 -18.94
C VAL A 113 -7.63 11.49 -20.38
N LYS A 114 -7.58 10.24 -20.85
CA LYS A 114 -7.33 9.88 -22.25
C LYS A 114 -8.64 9.38 -22.87
N SER A 115 -8.71 8.10 -23.24
CA SER A 115 -9.93 7.44 -23.69
C SER A 115 -10.89 7.09 -22.55
N ILE A 116 -10.35 6.83 -21.35
CA ILE A 116 -11.11 6.41 -20.17
C ILE A 116 -10.77 7.35 -19.01
N ASP A 117 -11.79 7.89 -18.34
CA ASP A 117 -11.61 8.56 -17.05
C ASP A 117 -11.63 7.51 -15.93
N TYR A 118 -10.48 7.30 -15.30
CA TYR A 118 -10.36 6.38 -14.17
C TYR A 118 -10.73 7.03 -12.82
N GLY A 119 -11.21 8.27 -12.80
CA GLY A 119 -11.55 9.00 -11.59
C GLY A 119 -10.31 9.43 -10.81
N PHE A 120 -10.32 9.27 -9.49
CA PHE A 120 -9.25 9.64 -8.57
C PHE A 120 -8.02 8.71 -8.62
N VAL A 121 -7.57 8.35 -9.82
CA VAL A 121 -6.31 7.65 -10.06
C VAL A 121 -5.22 8.68 -10.37
N GLY A 122 -4.07 8.54 -9.72
CA GLY A 122 -2.96 9.48 -9.86
C GLY A 122 -1.68 8.87 -10.43
N ASP A 123 -0.82 9.73 -10.94
CA ASP A 123 0.57 9.44 -11.30
C ASP A 123 1.51 10.04 -10.25
N VAL A 124 2.50 9.26 -9.82
CA VAL A 124 3.50 9.72 -8.84
C VAL A 124 4.39 10.76 -9.50
N VAL A 125 4.51 11.93 -8.85
CA VAL A 125 5.35 13.05 -9.31
C VAL A 125 6.48 13.39 -8.36
N GLY A 126 6.45 12.85 -7.14
CA GLY A 126 7.47 13.13 -6.14
C GLY A 126 7.47 12.10 -5.01
N VAL A 127 8.64 11.92 -4.41
CA VAL A 127 8.88 11.09 -3.24
C VAL A 127 9.68 11.92 -2.24
N ASN A 128 9.23 12.01 -0.99
CA ASN A 128 9.96 12.72 0.05
C ASN A 128 11.15 11.88 0.55
N ASN A 129 12.27 11.94 -0.17
CA ASN A 129 13.47 11.19 0.14
C ASN A 129 14.05 11.53 1.51
N ALA A 130 13.95 12.78 1.96
CA ALA A 130 14.46 13.21 3.26
C ALA A 130 13.73 12.50 4.41
N LEU A 131 12.40 12.37 4.32
CA LEU A 131 11.59 11.63 5.27
C LEU A 131 12.03 10.16 5.34
N PHE A 132 12.14 9.47 4.20
CA PHE A 132 12.55 8.05 4.19
C PHE A 132 13.98 7.86 4.69
N GLN A 133 14.91 8.74 4.36
CA GLN A 133 16.28 8.68 4.88
C GLN A 133 16.34 8.90 6.40
N MET A 134 15.53 9.81 6.94
CA MET A 134 15.42 10.02 8.38
C MET A 134 14.90 8.76 9.06
N LEU A 135 13.81 8.18 8.55
CA LEU A 135 13.19 6.99 9.14
C LEU A 135 14.06 5.73 9.06
N LEU A 136 14.84 5.58 7.97
CA LEU A 136 15.71 4.41 7.77
C LEU A 136 17.01 4.46 8.55
N LYS A 137 17.44 5.64 9.02
CA LYS A 137 18.69 5.80 9.76
C LYS A 137 18.57 5.50 11.25
N GLY A 138 17.37 5.58 11.82
CA GLY A 138 17.11 5.36 13.25
C GLY A 138 17.68 6.48 14.10
#